data_AF-A0A6F8Y5A5-F1
#
_entry.id   AF-A0A6F8Y5A5-F1
#
_cell.length_a   1.000
_cell.length_b   1.000
_cell.length_c   1.000
_cell.angle_alpha   90.00
_cell.angle_beta   90.00
_cell.angle_gamma   90.00
#
_symmetry.space_group_name_H-M   'P 1'
#
loop_
_entity.id
_entity.type
_entity.pdbx_description
1 polymer ?
#
loop_
_entity_poly.entity_id
_entity_poly.type
_entity_poly.pdbx_seq_one_letter_code
_entity_poly.pdbx_strand_id
1 'polypeptide(L)'
;MGSEFEADGPRRRFEDRLHDLRGRRLTAVDYWDVHNFGPEPAPWDYGDWHHAVMGVELGTSLGFITVTWTSTFHPYGVEVFLEPIENHLVLGTPCPQRVGPDAGAMGPWAPLLGSPICGAAVHWERIQIGSSRRADGSIAAPSYAVDVPVALRLDFAAAAVWFVAGIPQLPDLRTVFIPGDEIMVVFSDEKMRDIGLYDPMFLQAPADQTGPNEA
;
A
#
# COMPACT_ATOMS: atom_id res chain seq x y z
N MET A 1 17.63 29.02 5.67
CA MET A 1 16.94 29.09 4.37
C MET A 1 17.36 27.85 3.61
N GLY A 2 16.67 26.73 3.86
CA GLY A 2 17.11 25.40 3.42
C GLY A 2 15.97 24.68 2.71
N SER A 3 16.23 24.33 1.45
CA SER A 3 15.69 23.20 0.70
C SER A 3 14.17 22.96 0.78
N GLU A 4 13.38 23.79 0.08
CA GLU A 4 12.07 23.37 -0.46
C GLU A 4 12.21 22.62 -1.79
N PHE A 5 13.43 22.39 -2.29
CA PHE A 5 13.69 21.87 -3.65
C PHE A 5 14.13 20.40 -3.74
N GLU A 6 14.35 19.68 -2.62
CA GLU A 6 14.70 18.24 -2.65
C GLU A 6 13.50 17.30 -2.40
N ALA A 7 12.40 17.81 -1.83
CA ALA A 7 11.24 16.98 -1.47
C ALA A 7 10.44 16.46 -2.68
N ASP A 8 10.50 17.15 -3.83
CA ASP A 8 9.79 16.74 -5.05
C ASP A 8 10.42 15.53 -5.75
N GLY A 9 11.70 15.25 -5.49
CA GLY A 9 12.43 14.15 -6.14
C GLY A 9 11.86 12.76 -5.81
N PRO A 10 11.72 12.40 -4.52
CA PRO A 10 11.09 11.15 -4.11
C PRO A 10 9.63 11.05 -4.55
N ARG A 11 8.83 12.10 -4.33
CA ARG A 11 7.41 12.14 -4.70
C ARG A 11 7.21 11.93 -6.20
N ARG A 12 7.89 12.70 -7.04
CA ARG A 12 7.78 12.58 -8.49
C ARG A 12 8.22 11.20 -8.98
N ARG A 13 9.34 10.67 -8.47
CA ARG A 13 9.78 9.31 -8.83
C ARG A 13 8.77 8.24 -8.44
N PHE A 14 8.08 8.42 -7.32
CA PHE A 14 7.01 7.52 -6.92
C PHE A 14 5.82 7.62 -7.86
N GLU A 15 5.34 8.83 -8.16
CA GLU A 15 4.22 9.06 -9.08
C GLU A 15 4.53 8.57 -10.52
N ASP A 16 5.74 8.80 -11.02
CA ASP A 16 6.21 8.27 -12.31
C ASP A 16 6.16 6.74 -12.32
N ARG A 17 6.57 6.09 -11.22
CA ARG A 17 6.51 4.63 -11.07
C ARG A 17 5.07 4.10 -11.04
N LEU A 18 4.13 4.85 -10.46
CA LEU A 18 2.70 4.50 -10.48
C LEU A 18 2.13 4.56 -11.90
N HIS A 19 2.55 5.56 -12.68
CA HIS A 19 2.15 5.66 -14.09
C HIS A 19 2.60 4.43 -14.90
N ASP A 20 3.80 3.90 -14.61
CA ASP A 20 4.36 2.70 -15.26
C ASP A 20 3.65 1.38 -14.91
N LEU A 21 2.68 1.40 -13.99
CA LEU A 21 1.87 0.22 -13.66
C LEU A 21 0.78 -0.04 -14.70
N ARG A 22 0.35 1.00 -15.43
CA ARG A 22 -0.76 0.92 -16.38
C ARG A 22 -0.48 -0.09 -17.49
N GLY A 23 -1.47 -0.92 -17.81
CA GLY A 23 -1.41 -1.94 -18.86
C GLY A 23 -0.81 -3.27 -18.42
N ARG A 24 -0.22 -3.36 -17.22
CA ARG A 24 0.26 -4.63 -16.66
C ARG A 24 -0.93 -5.52 -16.31
N ARG A 25 -0.98 -6.72 -16.89
CA ARG A 25 -2.06 -7.69 -16.61
C ARG A 25 -1.74 -8.46 -15.34
N LEU A 26 -2.61 -8.41 -14.35
CA LEU A 26 -2.44 -9.14 -13.09
C LEU A 26 -2.53 -10.65 -13.35
N THR A 27 -1.57 -11.43 -12.85
CA THR A 27 -1.51 -12.89 -13.02
C THR A 27 -1.45 -13.64 -11.70
N ALA A 28 -0.93 -13.02 -10.64
CA ALA A 28 -0.83 -13.60 -9.32
C ALA A 28 -0.84 -12.49 -8.25
N VAL A 29 -1.18 -12.86 -7.03
CA VAL A 29 -1.13 -11.99 -5.84
C VAL A 29 -0.62 -12.84 -4.70
N ASP A 30 0.35 -12.32 -3.96
CA ASP A 30 0.95 -12.99 -2.81
C ASP A 30 1.14 -11.99 -1.66
N TYR A 31 0.64 -12.34 -0.47
CA TYR A 31 0.85 -11.62 0.78
C TYR A 31 2.05 -12.16 1.51
N TRP A 32 2.83 -11.23 2.05
CA TRP A 32 4.04 -11.53 2.79
C TRP A 32 3.91 -11.00 4.21
N ASP A 33 4.22 -11.88 5.16
CA ASP A 33 4.12 -11.60 6.58
C ASP A 33 5.42 -11.97 7.29
N VAL A 34 5.63 -11.44 8.49
CA VAL A 34 6.68 -11.92 9.39
C VAL A 34 6.44 -13.38 9.73
N HIS A 35 7.51 -14.09 10.04
CA HIS A 35 7.39 -15.49 10.45
C HIS A 35 6.54 -15.59 11.72
N ASN A 36 5.40 -16.28 11.62
CA ASN A 36 4.58 -16.57 12.78
C ASN A 36 5.14 -17.81 13.49
N PHE A 37 5.62 -17.64 14.71
CA PHE A 37 6.11 -18.73 15.57
C PHE A 37 4.97 -19.53 16.24
N GLY A 38 3.72 -19.12 16.06
CA GLY A 38 2.54 -19.82 16.53
C GLY A 38 2.21 -21.08 15.71
N PRO A 39 1.37 -21.98 16.24
CA PRO A 39 0.94 -23.20 15.54
C PRO A 39 -0.04 -22.92 14.39
N GLU A 40 -0.64 -21.72 14.35
CA GLU A 40 -1.60 -21.30 13.34
C GLU A 40 -0.96 -20.25 12.42
N PRO A 41 -1.29 -20.22 11.11
CA PRO A 41 -0.88 -19.13 10.22
C PRO A 41 -1.32 -17.77 10.75
N ALA A 42 -0.56 -16.72 10.43
CA ALA A 42 -0.97 -15.36 10.77
C ALA A 42 -2.31 -15.02 10.09
N PRO A 43 -3.28 -14.43 10.81
CA PRO A 43 -4.55 -14.03 10.22
C PRO A 43 -4.32 -12.85 9.28
N TRP A 44 -4.61 -13.08 8.01
CA TRP A 44 -4.52 -12.07 6.97
C TRP A 44 -5.89 -11.69 6.39
N ASP A 45 -6.92 -12.53 6.52
CA ASP A 45 -8.26 -12.28 5.99
C ASP A 45 -9.20 -11.76 7.10
N TYR A 46 -9.73 -10.55 6.91
CA TYR A 46 -10.68 -9.90 7.82
C TYR A 46 -12.05 -9.64 7.16
N GLY A 47 -12.31 -10.28 6.01
CA GLY A 47 -13.57 -10.19 5.26
C GLY A 47 -13.56 -9.09 4.20
N ASP A 48 -13.71 -7.83 4.61
CA ASP A 48 -13.78 -6.67 3.72
C ASP A 48 -12.43 -5.99 3.44
N TRP A 49 -11.38 -6.46 4.13
CA TRP A 49 -9.99 -6.08 3.92
C TRP A 49 -9.05 -7.23 4.31
N HIS A 50 -7.81 -7.16 3.84
CA HIS A 50 -6.76 -8.12 4.17
C HIS A 50 -5.53 -7.41 4.75
N HIS A 51 -4.69 -8.17 5.45
CA HIS A 51 -3.49 -7.69 6.11
C HIS A 51 -2.24 -8.40 5.60
N ALA A 52 -1.18 -7.63 5.33
CA ALA A 52 0.13 -8.13 4.99
C ALA A 52 1.22 -7.27 5.63
N VAL A 53 1.84 -7.79 6.70
CA VAL A 53 2.83 -7.05 7.50
C VAL A 53 4.01 -6.60 6.65
N MET A 54 4.54 -7.46 5.79
CA MET A 54 5.69 -7.11 4.94
C MET A 54 5.29 -6.51 3.60
N GLY A 55 4.05 -6.72 3.16
CA GLY A 55 3.52 -6.18 1.92
C GLY A 55 2.98 -7.25 0.97
N VAL A 56 2.73 -6.82 -0.27
CA VAL A 56 2.05 -7.59 -1.30
C VAL A 56 2.92 -7.66 -2.54
N GLU A 57 3.10 -8.86 -3.08
CA GLU A 57 3.67 -9.08 -4.40
C GLU A 57 2.53 -9.34 -5.40
N LEU A 58 2.56 -8.63 -6.52
CA LEU A 58 1.65 -8.82 -7.64
C LEU A 58 2.46 -9.36 -8.82
N GLY A 59 2.16 -10.58 -9.25
CA GLY A 59 2.66 -11.10 -10.51
C GLY A 59 1.92 -10.43 -11.66
N THR A 60 2.65 -9.96 -12.68
CA THR A 60 2.03 -9.39 -13.89
C THR A 60 2.63 -9.92 -15.18
N SER A 61 1.97 -9.65 -16.31
CA SER A 61 2.48 -9.95 -17.66
C SER A 61 3.83 -9.30 -17.99
N LEU A 62 4.26 -8.28 -17.24
CA LEU A 62 5.53 -7.57 -17.45
C LEU A 62 6.50 -7.74 -16.26
N GLY A 63 6.31 -8.78 -15.45
CA GLY A 63 7.11 -9.04 -14.25
C GLY A 63 6.37 -8.68 -12.95
N PHE A 64 7.09 -8.69 -11.85
CA PHE A 64 6.52 -8.48 -10.51
C PHE A 64 6.36 -7.00 -10.18
N ILE A 65 5.38 -6.72 -9.33
CA ILE A 65 5.21 -5.45 -8.64
C ILE A 65 5.18 -5.76 -7.14
N THR A 66 6.02 -5.09 -6.37
CA THR A 66 5.95 -5.11 -4.91
C THR A 66 5.23 -3.87 -4.42
N VAL A 67 4.29 -4.03 -3.50
CA VAL A 67 3.69 -2.94 -2.72
C VAL A 67 4.02 -3.19 -1.25
N THR A 68 4.78 -2.30 -0.63
CA THR A 68 5.24 -2.44 0.76
C THR A 68 5.28 -1.06 1.42
N TRP A 69 5.64 -1.00 2.70
CA TRP A 69 5.95 0.25 3.39
C TRP A 69 7.46 0.41 3.51
N THR A 70 7.95 1.64 3.44
CA THR A 70 9.38 1.93 3.63
C THR A 70 9.58 3.19 4.46
N SER A 71 10.83 3.45 4.83
CA SER A 71 11.25 4.72 5.44
C SER A 71 11.66 5.78 4.40
N THR A 72 11.52 5.52 3.09
CA THR A 72 11.70 6.54 2.04
C THR A 72 10.80 7.74 2.32
N PHE A 73 9.57 7.46 2.77
CA PHE A 73 8.60 8.45 3.23
C PHE A 73 8.39 8.26 4.74
N HIS A 74 9.09 9.06 5.54
CA HIS A 74 8.98 9.00 7.00
C HIS A 74 7.69 9.67 7.49
N PRO A 75 6.93 9.08 8.44
CA PRO A 75 7.31 7.94 9.28
C PRO A 75 7.18 6.58 8.57
N TYR A 76 6.07 6.32 7.91
CA TYR A 76 5.86 5.12 7.08
C TYR A 76 4.93 5.48 5.92
N GLY A 77 5.31 5.14 4.69
CA GLY A 77 4.49 5.38 3.51
C GLY A 77 4.48 4.16 2.60
N VAL A 78 3.38 3.99 1.86
CA VAL A 78 3.27 2.98 0.82
C VAL A 78 4.27 3.29 -0.28
N GLU A 79 5.04 2.30 -0.67
CA GLU A 79 5.96 2.35 -1.80
C GLU A 79 5.72 1.16 -2.73
N VAL A 80 6.07 1.38 -4.00
CA VAL A 80 5.92 0.40 -5.08
C VAL A 80 7.29 0.13 -5.67
N PHE A 81 7.60 -1.12 -6.01
CA PHE A 81 8.79 -1.49 -6.75
C PHE A 81 8.43 -2.42 -7.92
N LEU A 82 9.18 -2.36 -9.01
CA LEU A 82 8.96 -3.19 -10.21
C LEU A 82 9.85 -4.44 -10.18
N GLU A 83 9.93 -5.05 -9.01
CA GLU A 83 10.80 -6.18 -8.68
C GLU A 83 10.06 -7.12 -7.70
N PRO A 84 10.48 -8.39 -7.58
CA PRO A 84 9.94 -9.30 -6.57
C PRO A 84 10.16 -8.77 -5.15
N ILE A 85 9.23 -9.06 -4.24
CA ILE A 85 9.28 -8.54 -2.87
C ILE A 85 10.48 -9.07 -2.10
N GLU A 86 10.95 -10.26 -2.43
CA GLU A 86 12.16 -10.87 -1.86
C GLU A 86 13.40 -9.98 -1.94
N ASN A 87 13.50 -9.10 -2.96
CA ASN A 87 14.60 -8.13 -3.08
C ASN A 87 14.56 -7.04 -2.00
N HIS A 88 13.42 -6.85 -1.36
CA HIS A 88 13.14 -5.82 -0.36
C HIS A 88 13.03 -6.39 1.06
N LEU A 89 13.16 -7.70 1.21
CA LEU A 89 13.06 -8.39 2.49
C LEU A 89 14.43 -8.81 2.98
N VAL A 90 14.65 -8.73 4.29
CA VAL A 90 15.82 -9.35 4.92
C VAL A 90 15.52 -10.84 5.10
N LEU A 91 15.96 -11.65 4.16
CA LEU A 91 15.77 -13.10 4.17
C LEU A 91 16.84 -13.75 5.08
N GLY A 92 16.50 -13.95 6.36
CA GLY A 92 17.31 -14.67 7.36
C GLY A 92 16.53 -15.80 8.04
N THR A 93 17.01 -16.37 9.15
CA THR A 93 16.19 -17.26 9.99
C THR A 93 15.88 -16.58 11.31
N PRO A 94 14.60 -16.29 11.63
CA PRO A 94 13.40 -16.49 10.80
C PRO A 94 13.29 -15.48 9.63
N CYS A 95 12.73 -15.88 8.49
CA CYS A 95 12.46 -14.97 7.35
C CYS A 95 10.96 -14.71 7.21
N PRO A 96 10.59 -13.57 6.61
CA PRO A 96 9.25 -13.40 6.07
C PRO A 96 8.81 -14.60 5.22
N GLN A 97 7.50 -14.86 5.22
CA GLN A 97 6.91 -15.96 4.46
C GLN A 97 5.67 -15.52 3.71
N ARG A 98 5.42 -16.16 2.59
CA ARG A 98 4.15 -16.07 1.85
C ARG A 98 3.03 -16.69 2.69
N VAL A 99 1.95 -15.95 2.92
CA VAL A 99 0.81 -16.40 3.75
C VAL A 99 -0.52 -16.55 3.00
N GLY A 100 -0.57 -16.14 1.74
CA GLY A 100 -1.80 -16.20 0.93
C GLY A 100 -1.74 -15.21 -0.23
N PRO A 101 -2.86 -14.93 -0.90
CA PRO A 101 -4.13 -15.65 -0.76
C PRO A 101 -4.03 -17.03 -1.42
N ASP A 102 -4.56 -18.07 -0.78
CA ASP A 102 -4.68 -19.39 -1.38
C ASP A 102 -5.90 -19.45 -2.32
N ALA A 103 -5.99 -20.46 -3.19
CA ALA A 103 -7.02 -20.57 -4.23
C ALA A 103 -8.47 -20.40 -3.71
N GLY A 104 -8.75 -20.82 -2.47
CA GLY A 104 -10.07 -20.67 -1.83
C GLY A 104 -10.36 -19.27 -1.26
N ALA A 105 -9.33 -18.45 -1.09
CA ALA A 105 -9.38 -17.12 -0.50
C ALA A 105 -8.93 -16.02 -1.50
N MET A 106 -8.92 -16.36 -2.79
CA MET A 106 -8.77 -15.42 -3.91
C MET A 106 -9.95 -14.44 -4.05
N GLY A 107 -10.97 -14.50 -3.19
CA GLY A 107 -12.29 -13.89 -3.37
C GLY A 107 -12.30 -12.53 -4.10
N PRO A 108 -11.88 -11.43 -3.46
CA PRO A 108 -11.86 -10.11 -4.09
C PRO A 108 -10.89 -9.97 -5.28
N TRP A 109 -9.84 -10.79 -5.34
CA TRP A 109 -8.83 -10.77 -6.41
C TRP A 109 -9.24 -11.55 -7.65
N ALA A 110 -10.08 -12.58 -7.51
CA ALA A 110 -10.51 -13.46 -8.59
C ALA A 110 -11.04 -12.70 -9.83
N PRO A 111 -11.92 -11.68 -9.71
CA PRO A 111 -12.36 -10.91 -10.89
C PRO A 111 -11.26 -10.03 -11.50
N LEU A 112 -10.17 -9.77 -10.77
CA LEU A 112 -9.06 -8.90 -11.19
C LEU A 112 -7.94 -9.70 -11.87
N LEU A 113 -7.83 -10.99 -11.55
CA LEU A 113 -6.88 -11.88 -12.21
C LEU A 113 -7.14 -11.92 -13.72
N GLY A 114 -6.06 -11.77 -14.48
CA GLY A 114 -6.11 -11.66 -15.93
C GLY A 114 -6.56 -10.29 -16.42
N SER A 115 -6.85 -9.30 -15.58
CA SER A 115 -7.22 -7.93 -16.01
C SER A 115 -6.01 -6.99 -16.02
N PRO A 116 -5.92 -6.04 -16.98
CA PRO A 116 -4.91 -5.01 -16.95
C PRO A 116 -5.20 -3.97 -15.87
N ILE A 117 -4.14 -3.42 -15.26
CA ILE A 117 -4.22 -2.19 -14.46
C ILE A 117 -4.59 -1.04 -15.41
N CYS A 118 -5.72 -0.41 -15.18
CA CYS A 118 -6.25 0.70 -15.96
C CYS A 118 -5.67 2.05 -15.51
N GLY A 119 -5.37 2.17 -14.22
CA GLY A 119 -4.85 3.39 -13.61
C GLY A 119 -4.30 3.12 -12.21
N ALA A 120 -3.59 4.10 -11.68
CA ALA A 120 -3.12 4.12 -10.31
C ALA A 120 -3.21 5.54 -9.76
N ALA A 121 -3.51 5.68 -8.47
CA ALA A 121 -3.58 6.96 -7.78
C ALA A 121 -2.97 6.83 -6.39
N VAL A 122 -2.47 7.93 -5.83
CA VAL A 122 -1.91 7.97 -4.47
C VAL A 122 -2.62 9.05 -3.66
N HIS A 123 -2.97 8.72 -2.42
CA HIS A 123 -3.36 9.68 -1.41
C HIS A 123 -2.15 10.09 -0.59
N TRP A 124 -1.80 11.38 -0.67
CA TRP A 124 -0.74 11.98 0.11
C TRP A 124 -1.34 12.69 1.32
N GLU A 125 -0.83 12.38 2.50
CA GLU A 125 -1.18 13.09 3.73
C GLU A 125 -0.01 13.94 4.21
N ARG A 126 -0.29 15.18 4.61
CA ARG A 126 0.72 16.06 5.20
C ARG A 126 0.74 15.90 6.71
N ILE A 127 1.75 15.20 7.21
CA ILE A 127 1.88 14.80 8.61
C ILE A 127 2.80 15.78 9.34
N GLN A 128 2.36 16.20 10.53
CA GLN A 128 3.16 17.03 11.43
C GLN A 128 3.94 16.15 12.41
N ILE A 129 5.26 16.12 12.27
CA ILE A 129 6.16 15.42 13.16
C ILE A 129 6.61 16.35 14.27
N GLY A 130 6.36 15.97 15.52
CA GLY A 130 6.77 16.70 16.71
C GLY A 130 8.30 16.71 16.87
N SER A 131 8.80 17.62 17.71
CA SER A 131 10.22 17.66 18.05
C SER A 131 10.65 16.36 18.74
N SER A 132 11.73 15.73 18.29
CA SER A 132 12.33 14.61 19.03
C SER A 132 13.14 15.14 20.21
N ARG A 133 13.13 14.41 21.33
CA ARG A 133 13.83 14.79 22.56
C ARG A 133 14.80 13.71 22.97
N ARG A 134 15.95 14.12 23.52
CA ARG A 134 16.88 13.21 24.21
C ARG A 134 16.34 12.89 25.61
N ALA A 135 16.97 11.91 26.26
CA ALA A 135 16.64 11.54 27.64
C ALA A 135 16.81 12.69 28.65
N ASP A 136 17.68 13.65 28.37
CA ASP A 136 17.88 14.88 29.17
C ASP A 136 16.82 15.97 28.93
N GLY A 137 15.82 15.70 28.08
CA GLY A 137 14.76 16.63 27.73
C GLY A 137 15.13 17.66 26.65
N SER A 138 16.40 17.72 26.24
CA SER A 138 16.86 18.60 25.15
C SER A 138 16.28 18.15 23.81
N ILE A 139 16.02 19.11 22.92
CA ILE A 139 15.51 18.82 21.57
C ILE A 139 16.66 18.23 20.74
N ALA A 140 16.44 17.02 20.22
CA ALA A 140 17.37 16.34 19.31
C ALA A 140 17.14 16.78 17.85
N ALA A 141 15.87 16.94 17.45
CA ALA A 141 15.48 17.48 16.16
C ALA A 141 14.22 18.35 16.30
N PRO A 142 14.11 19.46 15.54
CA PRO A 142 12.92 20.31 15.54
C PRO A 142 11.72 19.56 14.95
N SER A 143 10.51 20.06 15.23
CA SER A 143 9.30 19.61 14.53
C SER A 143 9.34 20.00 13.05
N TYR A 144 8.76 19.19 12.19
CA TYR A 144 8.66 19.45 10.75
C TYR A 144 7.38 18.82 10.17
N ALA A 145 6.99 19.28 8.98
CA ALA A 145 5.89 18.73 8.21
C ALA A 145 6.44 17.95 7.02
N VAL A 146 5.83 16.81 6.70
CA VAL A 146 6.24 15.95 5.58
C VAL A 146 5.02 15.37 4.88
N ASP A 147 5.09 15.22 3.56
CA ASP A 147 4.05 14.55 2.78
C ASP A 147 4.37 13.07 2.69
N VAL A 148 3.38 12.22 2.99
CA VAL A 148 3.55 10.77 3.09
C VAL A 148 2.48 10.09 2.22
N PRO A 149 2.84 9.13 1.36
CA PRO A 149 1.88 8.39 0.56
C PRO A 149 1.21 7.33 1.45
N VAL A 150 0.11 7.70 2.11
CA VAL A 150 -0.55 6.82 3.09
C VAL A 150 -1.38 5.73 2.43
N ALA A 151 -1.87 5.97 1.21
CA ALA A 151 -2.61 4.99 0.44
C ALA A 151 -2.30 5.05 -1.06
N LEU A 152 -2.28 3.88 -1.69
CA LEU A 152 -2.21 3.66 -3.13
C LEU A 152 -3.51 3.01 -3.58
N ARG A 153 -4.07 3.45 -4.72
CA ARG A 153 -5.17 2.79 -5.40
C ARG A 153 -4.69 2.24 -6.74
N LEU A 154 -5.05 1.00 -7.04
CA LEU A 154 -4.95 0.42 -8.37
C LEU A 154 -6.36 0.23 -8.94
N ASP A 155 -6.56 0.72 -10.16
CA ASP A 155 -7.82 0.65 -10.86
C ASP A 155 -7.79 -0.50 -11.87
N PHE A 156 -8.81 -1.36 -11.85
CA PHE A 156 -9.07 -2.37 -12.87
C PHE A 156 -10.47 -2.12 -13.44
N ALA A 157 -10.76 -2.71 -14.60
CA ALA A 157 -12.10 -2.59 -15.22
C ALA A 157 -13.23 -3.10 -14.30
N ALA A 158 -12.97 -4.11 -13.48
CA ALA A 158 -13.98 -4.72 -12.61
C ALA A 158 -14.11 -4.04 -11.23
N ALA A 159 -13.02 -3.50 -10.67
CA ALA A 159 -13.01 -2.84 -9.36
C ALA A 159 -11.71 -2.04 -9.15
N ALA A 160 -11.66 -1.26 -8.07
CA ALA A 160 -10.44 -0.68 -7.52
C ALA A 160 -9.98 -1.47 -6.28
N VAL A 161 -8.67 -1.47 -6.03
CA VAL A 161 -8.05 -2.02 -4.82
C VAL A 161 -7.15 -0.97 -4.21
N TRP A 162 -7.22 -0.81 -2.90
CA TRP A 162 -6.37 0.12 -2.16
C TRP A 162 -5.36 -0.64 -1.31
N PHE A 163 -4.15 -0.09 -1.23
CA PHE A 163 -3.08 -0.51 -0.34
C PHE A 163 -2.80 0.65 0.59
N VAL A 164 -2.94 0.42 1.89
CA VAL A 164 -2.84 1.47 2.91
C VAL A 164 -1.71 1.11 3.86
N ALA A 165 -0.81 2.05 4.12
CA ALA A 165 0.19 1.93 5.17
C ALA A 165 -0.54 2.06 6.51
N GLY A 166 -0.87 0.94 7.17
CA GLY A 166 -1.73 0.96 8.34
C GLY A 166 -1.65 -0.32 9.17
N ILE A 167 -1.76 -0.16 10.49
CA ILE A 167 -1.65 -1.25 11.47
C ILE A 167 -3.02 -1.45 12.14
N PRO A 168 -3.61 -2.66 12.13
CA PRO A 168 -4.79 -2.95 12.93
C PRO A 168 -4.48 -2.87 14.43
N GLN A 169 -5.33 -2.19 15.19
CA GLN A 169 -5.12 -2.00 16.63
C GLN A 169 -5.75 -3.12 17.47
N LEU A 170 -5.10 -3.49 18.56
CA LEU A 170 -5.68 -4.38 19.56
C LEU A 170 -6.42 -3.57 20.65
N PRO A 171 -7.53 -4.08 21.21
CA PRO A 171 -8.12 -5.40 20.93
C PRO A 171 -9.08 -5.43 19.74
N ASP A 172 -9.45 -4.29 19.17
CA ASP A 172 -10.39 -4.20 18.06
C ASP A 172 -9.68 -4.06 16.70
N LEU A 173 -9.41 -5.19 16.06
CA LEU A 173 -8.71 -5.28 14.77
C LEU A 173 -9.44 -4.55 13.63
N ARG A 174 -10.65 -4.02 13.85
CA ARG A 174 -11.35 -3.15 12.90
C ARG A 174 -10.86 -1.71 12.94
N THR A 175 -10.30 -1.29 14.07
CA THR A 175 -9.66 0.01 14.24
C THR A 175 -8.24 -0.03 13.70
N VAL A 176 -7.82 1.05 13.04
CA VAL A 176 -6.55 1.11 12.29
C VAL A 176 -5.78 2.36 12.69
N PHE A 177 -4.48 2.20 12.87
CA PHE A 177 -3.54 3.31 12.94
C PHE A 177 -2.96 3.62 11.56
N ILE A 178 -3.06 4.88 11.12
CA ILE A 178 -2.51 5.36 9.84
C ILE A 178 -1.64 6.61 10.10
N PRO A 179 -0.47 6.74 9.46
CA PRO A 179 0.23 5.68 8.74
C PRO A 179 0.88 4.65 9.67
N GLY A 180 0.91 3.39 9.22
CA GLY A 180 1.56 2.28 9.92
C GLY A 180 2.64 1.59 9.09
N ASP A 181 3.49 0.81 9.74
CA ASP A 181 4.54 -0.02 9.14
C ASP A 181 4.04 -1.41 8.78
N GLU A 182 2.84 -1.47 8.20
CA GLU A 182 2.18 -2.68 7.69
C GLU A 182 1.30 -2.30 6.49
N ILE A 183 0.96 -3.26 5.61
CA ILE A 183 0.06 -3.00 4.48
C ILE A 183 -1.31 -3.63 4.73
N MET A 184 -2.33 -2.78 4.72
CA MET A 184 -3.72 -3.20 4.58
C MET A 184 -4.12 -3.17 3.11
N VAL A 185 -4.83 -4.20 2.66
CA VAL A 185 -5.44 -4.28 1.33
C VAL A 185 -6.94 -4.14 1.47
N VAL A 186 -7.51 -3.11 0.87
CA VAL A 186 -8.93 -2.76 0.99
C VAL A 186 -9.61 -2.87 -0.37
N PHE A 187 -10.84 -3.39 -0.38
CA PHE A 187 -11.60 -3.68 -1.62
C PHE A 187 -12.88 -2.86 -1.76
N SER A 188 -13.15 -1.94 -0.83
CA SER A 188 -14.37 -1.12 -0.87
C SER A 188 -14.15 0.31 -0.39
N ASP A 189 -14.87 1.25 -1.01
CA ASP A 189 -14.92 2.64 -0.57
C ASP A 189 -15.44 2.79 0.86
N GLU A 190 -16.38 1.94 1.26
CA GLU A 190 -16.95 1.94 2.61
C GLU A 190 -15.85 1.71 3.65
N LYS A 191 -15.03 0.67 3.44
CA LYS A 191 -13.93 0.38 4.35
C LYS A 191 -12.87 1.48 4.34
N MET A 192 -12.58 2.10 3.20
CA MET A 192 -11.68 3.27 3.13
C MET A 192 -12.20 4.44 3.98
N ARG A 193 -13.51 4.70 3.97
CA ARG A 193 -14.13 5.74 4.82
C ARG A 193 -14.09 5.36 6.30
N ASP A 194 -14.32 4.08 6.62
CA ASP A 194 -14.29 3.59 8.00
C ASP A 194 -12.91 3.77 8.65
N ILE A 195 -11.83 3.68 7.87
CA ILE A 195 -10.47 3.90 8.35
C ILE A 195 -10.01 5.37 8.26
N GLY A 196 -10.91 6.30 7.92
CA GLY A 196 -10.64 7.74 7.95
C GLY A 196 -10.23 8.39 6.62
N LEU A 197 -10.23 7.66 5.50
CA LEU A 197 -9.84 8.16 4.18
C LEU A 197 -11.09 8.52 3.37
N TYR A 198 -11.44 9.81 3.36
CA TYR A 198 -12.72 10.29 2.82
C TYR A 198 -12.66 10.98 1.45
N ASP A 199 -11.47 11.20 0.89
CA ASP A 199 -11.30 11.99 -0.34
C ASP A 199 -12.10 11.39 -1.51
N PRO A 200 -13.19 12.04 -1.97
CA PRO A 200 -14.06 11.48 -3.01
C PRO A 200 -13.33 11.25 -4.32
N MET A 201 -12.33 12.07 -4.65
CA MET A 201 -11.55 11.92 -5.89
C MET A 201 -10.66 10.68 -5.83
N PHE A 202 -10.15 10.35 -4.65
CA PHE A 202 -9.35 9.15 -4.42
C PHE A 202 -10.19 7.88 -4.24
N LEU A 203 -11.46 8.00 -3.81
CA LEU A 203 -12.36 6.85 -3.71
C LEU A 203 -13.02 6.51 -5.05
N GLN A 204 -13.25 7.50 -5.93
CA GLN A 204 -13.88 7.25 -7.23
C GLN A 204 -12.89 6.64 -8.22
N ALA A 205 -13.14 5.40 -8.65
CA ALA A 205 -12.51 4.84 -9.84
C ALA A 205 -12.77 5.79 -11.04
N PRO A 206 -11.79 5.98 -11.95
CA PRO A 206 -11.98 6.87 -13.08
C PRO A 206 -13.14 6.35 -13.93
N ALA A 207 -14.14 7.21 -14.17
CA ALA A 207 -15.23 6.90 -15.07
C ALA A 207 -14.64 6.45 -16.43
N ASP A 208 -15.20 5.36 -16.95
CA ASP A 208 -14.80 4.73 -18.21
C ASP A 208 -14.70 5.81 -19.29
N GLN A 209 -13.48 6.20 -19.69
CA GLN A 209 -13.25 7.10 -20.83
C GLN A 209 -13.36 6.29 -22.13
N THR A 210 -14.42 5.51 -22.27
CA THR A 210 -14.87 4.96 -23.55
C THR A 210 -15.72 6.04 -24.22
N GLY A 211 -15.03 7.05 -24.76
CA GLY A 211 -15.65 7.94 -25.74
C GLY A 211 -16.15 7.12 -26.94
N PRO A 212 -17.31 7.47 -27.53
CA PRO A 212 -17.83 6.74 -28.68
C PRO A 212 -16.82 6.85 -29.83
N ASN A 213 -16.40 5.70 -30.34
CA ASN A 213 -15.64 5.58 -31.56
C ASN A 213 -16.56 6.02 -32.70
N GLU A 214 -16.47 7.27 -33.14
CA GLU A 214 -17.16 7.71 -34.35
C GLU A 214 -16.46 7.10 -35.57
N ALA A 215 -17.30 6.50 -36.42
CA ALA A 215 -16.96 5.75 -37.63
C ALA A 215 -16.54 6.64 -38.81
#